data_AF-A0A0C2FSR5-F1
#
_entry.id   AF-A0A0C2FSR5-F1
#
_cell.length_a   1.000
_cell.length_b   1.000
_cell.length_c   1.000
_cell.angle_alpha   90.00
_cell.angle_beta   90.00
_cell.angle_gamma   90.00
#
_symmetry.space_group_name_H-M   'P 1'
#
loop_
_entity.id
_entity.type
_entity.pdbx_description
1 polymer ?
#
loop_
_entity_poly.entity_id
_entity_poly.type
_entity_poly.pdbx_seq_one_letter_code
_entity_poly.pdbx_strand_id
1 'polypeptide(L)'
;NRFRQEHEFGNVILTIVHTLPHDSGVYTCRAYNLAGEASTSATVKVAGYERILLDPQHPVSWQKIQELETPVVIEEVEEEIQREKPSFITQLQSVEGVPEGEKIHLEATFQPARDPELK
;
A
#
# COMPACT_ATOMS: atom_id res chain seq x y z
N ASN A 1 -35.53 26.23 -3.26
CA ASN A 1 -36.58 26.43 -2.23
C ASN A 1 -36.73 25.12 -1.45
N ARG A 2 -35.98 24.93 -0.37
CA ARG A 2 -35.83 23.61 0.33
C ARG A 2 -36.73 23.47 1.56
N PHE A 3 -37.12 24.60 2.15
CA PHE A 3 -38.01 24.65 3.29
C PHE A 3 -39.37 25.18 2.83
N ARG A 4 -40.44 24.47 3.15
CA ARG A 4 -41.81 24.91 2.89
C ARG A 4 -42.60 24.90 4.18
N GLN A 5 -43.32 25.99 4.43
CA GLN A 5 -44.19 26.15 5.59
C GLN A 5 -45.63 26.32 5.12
N GLU A 6 -46.55 25.59 5.73
CA GLU A 6 -47.98 25.63 5.42
C GLU A 6 -48.76 25.83 6.73
N HIS A 7 -49.76 26.70 6.70
CA HIS A 7 -50.65 26.95 7.84
C HIS A 7 -52.09 26.93 7.37
N GLU A 8 -52.87 25.97 7.86
CA GLU A 8 -54.27 25.82 7.48
C GLU A 8 -55.10 25.27 8.65
N PHE A 9 -56.19 25.96 9.01
CA PHE A 9 -57.17 25.55 10.02
C PHE A 9 -56.57 24.96 11.31
N GLY A 10 -55.63 25.68 11.94
CA GLY A 10 -55.03 25.28 13.22
C GLY A 10 -53.88 24.27 13.10
N ASN A 11 -53.50 23.88 11.89
CA ASN A 11 -52.33 23.04 11.62
C ASN A 11 -51.20 23.88 11.04
N VAL A 12 -49.99 23.65 11.52
CA VAL A 12 -48.74 24.19 10.96
C VAL A 12 -47.84 23.04 10.52
N ILE A 13 -47.30 23.12 9.31
CA ILE A 13 -46.48 22.07 8.71
C ILE A 13 -45.16 22.69 8.24
N LEU A 14 -44.04 22.08 8.63
CA LEU A 14 -42.71 22.38 8.08
C LEU A 14 -42.23 21.18 7.26
N THR A 15 -42.02 21.39 5.96
CA THR A 15 -41.47 20.38 5.04
C THR A 15 -40.04 20.76 4.64
N ILE A 16 -39.10 19.83 4.81
CA ILE A 16 -37.72 19.95 4.32
C ILE A 16 -37.56 18.97 3.16
N VAL A 17 -37.49 19.49 1.92
CA VAL A 17 -37.57 18.67 0.69
C VAL A 17 -36.34 17.78 0.49
N HIS A 18 -35.16 18.24 0.88
CA HIS A 18 -33.90 17.51 0.74
C HIS A 18 -33.06 17.62 2.02
N THR A 19 -33.22 16.69 2.95
CA THR A 19 -32.48 16.71 4.22
C THR A 19 -31.00 16.38 4.01
N LEU A 20 -30.14 17.10 4.71
CA LEU A 20 -28.70 16.95 4.77
C LEU A 20 -28.27 16.76 6.23
N PRO A 21 -27.07 16.22 6.51
CA PRO A 21 -26.61 15.96 7.88
C PRO A 21 -26.67 17.19 8.79
N HIS A 22 -26.41 18.39 8.25
CA HIS A 22 -26.47 19.66 8.96
C HIS A 22 -27.89 20.14 9.30
N ASP A 23 -28.93 19.47 8.79
CA ASP A 23 -30.31 19.72 9.19
C ASP A 23 -30.68 18.97 10.47
N SER A 24 -29.77 18.17 11.02
CA SER A 24 -29.95 17.57 12.33
C SER A 24 -30.00 18.66 13.40
N GLY A 25 -30.97 18.60 14.28
CA GLY A 25 -31.15 19.61 15.30
C GLY A 25 -32.46 19.47 16.06
N VAL A 26 -32.71 20.42 16.96
CA VAL A 26 -33.98 20.53 17.69
C VAL A 26 -34.86 21.52 16.94
N TYR A 27 -36.03 21.06 16.53
CA TYR A 27 -37.04 21.86 15.84
C TYR A 27 -38.12 22.22 16.84
N THR A 28 -38.34 23.53 17.05
CA THR A 28 -39.33 24.06 17.99
C THR A 28 -40.44 24.77 17.25
N CYS A 29 -41.69 24.37 17.50
CA CYS A 29 -42.89 25.06 17.06
C CYS A 29 -43.44 25.89 18.23
N ARG A 30 -43.65 27.19 18.01
CA ARG A 30 -44.14 28.16 19.01
C ARG A 30 -45.41 28.83 18.50
N ALA A 31 -46.49 28.75 19.27
CA ALA A 31 -47.76 29.39 18.99
C ALA A 31 -48.08 30.39 20.10
N TYR A 32 -48.47 31.61 19.74
CA TYR A 32 -48.73 32.69 20.69
C TYR A 32 -50.06 33.41 20.38
N ASN A 33 -50.74 33.88 21.40
CA ASN A 33 -51.93 34.73 21.32
C ASN A 33 -51.98 35.70 22.51
N LEU A 34 -53.07 36.48 22.63
CA LEU A 34 -53.25 37.45 23.73
C LEU A 34 -53.32 36.83 25.13
N ALA A 35 -53.64 35.54 25.24
CA ALA A 35 -53.75 34.82 26.51
C ALA A 35 -52.43 34.14 26.92
N GLY A 36 -51.45 34.04 26.02
CA GLY A 36 -50.15 33.45 26.32
C GLY A 36 -49.53 32.72 25.13
N GLU A 37 -48.69 31.74 25.46
CA GLU A 37 -47.87 31.01 24.48
C GLU A 37 -47.77 29.53 24.84
N ALA A 38 -47.71 28.69 23.81
CA ALA A 38 -47.34 27.29 23.92
C ALA A 38 -46.22 26.95 22.93
N SER A 39 -45.33 26.04 23.32
CA SER A 39 -44.26 25.53 22.45
C SER A 39 -44.11 24.03 22.56
N THR A 40 -43.75 23.38 21.45
CA THR A 40 -43.35 21.97 21.41
C THR A 40 -42.05 21.82 20.62
N SER A 41 -41.22 20.84 20.98
CA SER A 41 -39.94 20.60 20.32
C SER A 41 -39.75 19.12 19.99
N ALA A 42 -39.09 18.85 18.87
CA ALA A 42 -38.68 17.51 18.46
C ALA A 42 -37.21 17.51 18.00
N THR A 43 -36.49 16.43 18.30
CA THR A 43 -35.11 16.25 17.82
C THR A 43 -35.14 15.48 16.51
N VAL A 44 -34.52 16.02 15.47
CA VAL A 44 -34.34 15.37 14.17
C VAL A 44 -32.88 15.02 14.00
N LYS A 45 -32.60 13.77 13.65
CA LYS A 45 -31.25 13.29 13.34
C LYS A 45 -31.24 12.76 11.90
N VAL A 46 -30.50 13.44 11.04
CA VAL A 46 -30.35 13.07 9.64
C VAL A 46 -29.06 12.26 9.51
N ALA A 47 -29.18 10.99 9.14
CA ALA A 47 -28.01 10.18 8.84
C ALA A 47 -27.31 10.73 7.59
N GLY A 48 -25.99 10.88 7.67
CA GLY A 48 -25.18 11.12 6.48
C GLY A 48 -25.09 9.87 5.63
N TYR A 49 -25.02 10.05 4.31
CA TYR A 49 -24.53 9.01 3.43
C TYR A 49 -23.02 8.93 3.58
N GLU A 50 -22.48 7.81 4.06
CA GLU A 50 -21.11 7.44 3.74
C GLU A 50 -21.05 7.21 2.23
N ARG A 51 -20.54 8.21 1.50
CA ARG A 51 -20.65 8.28 0.04
C ARG A 51 -19.62 7.38 -0.67
N ILE A 52 -18.72 6.75 0.07
CA ILE A 52 -17.65 5.92 -0.47
C ILE A 52 -17.54 4.66 0.38
N LEU A 53 -17.89 3.50 -0.18
CA LEU A 53 -17.47 2.22 0.39
C LEU A 53 -15.95 2.13 0.22
N LEU A 54 -15.23 2.24 1.32
CA LEU A 54 -13.77 2.09 1.35
C LEU A 54 -13.34 0.62 1.37
N ASP A 55 -14.25 -0.27 1.76
CA ASP A 55 -13.98 -1.70 1.83
C ASP A 55 -13.89 -2.34 0.45
N PRO A 56 -12.91 -3.24 0.21
CA PRO A 56 -12.80 -3.99 -1.02
C PRO A 56 -14.07 -4.81 -1.29
N GLN A 57 -14.71 -4.58 -2.42
CA GLN A 57 -15.91 -5.31 -2.82
C GLN A 57 -15.62 -6.76 -3.25
N HIS A 58 -14.35 -7.12 -3.45
CA HIS A 58 -13.93 -8.48 -3.77
C HIS A 58 -12.65 -8.86 -2.99
N PRO A 59 -12.80 -9.33 -1.73
CA PRO A 59 -11.67 -9.59 -0.83
C PRO A 59 -10.65 -10.59 -1.39
N VAL A 60 -11.11 -11.59 -2.14
CA VAL A 60 -10.25 -12.62 -2.75
C VAL A 60 -9.34 -12.05 -3.81
N SER A 61 -9.87 -11.18 -4.69
CA SER A 61 -9.03 -10.53 -5.72
C SER A 61 -8.10 -9.51 -5.10
N TRP A 62 -8.55 -8.81 -4.06
CA TRP A 62 -7.71 -7.87 -3.31
C TRP A 62 -6.48 -8.57 -2.73
N GLN A 63 -6.67 -9.71 -2.04
CA GLN A 63 -5.55 -10.51 -1.55
C GLN A 63 -4.64 -10.96 -2.68
N LYS A 64 -5.22 -11.41 -3.81
CA LYS A 64 -4.42 -11.87 -4.95
C LYS A 64 -3.56 -10.76 -5.56
N ILE A 65 -4.10 -9.55 -5.64
CA ILE A 65 -3.38 -8.37 -6.11
C ILE A 65 -2.22 -8.06 -5.17
N GLN A 66 -2.45 -8.07 -3.85
CA GLN A 66 -1.38 -7.83 -2.86
C GLN A 66 -0.23 -8.82 -3.00
N GLU A 67 -0.53 -10.11 -3.19
CA GLU A 67 0.50 -11.13 -3.44
C GLU A 67 1.33 -10.82 -4.69
N LEU A 68 0.67 -10.42 -5.78
CA LEU A 68 1.34 -10.15 -7.06
C LEU A 68 2.13 -8.83 -7.05
N GLU A 69 1.69 -7.85 -6.28
CA GLU A 69 2.35 -6.55 -6.12
C GLU A 69 3.46 -6.56 -5.07
N THR A 70 3.59 -7.65 -4.30
CA THR A 70 4.66 -7.78 -3.31
C THR A 70 6.01 -7.86 -4.03
N PRO A 71 6.93 -6.90 -3.80
CA PRO A 71 8.24 -6.94 -4.44
C PRO A 71 8.98 -8.20 -3.99
N VAL A 72 9.48 -8.97 -4.97
CA VAL A 72 10.35 -10.11 -4.70
C VAL A 72 11.67 -9.57 -4.19
N VAL A 73 11.95 -9.78 -2.90
CA VAL A 73 13.28 -9.54 -2.34
C VAL A 73 14.18 -10.63 -2.91
N ILE A 74 15.01 -10.26 -3.87
CA ILE A 74 16.11 -11.11 -4.32
C ILE A 74 17.18 -10.93 -3.25
N GLU A 75 17.34 -11.90 -2.35
CA GLU A 75 18.54 -11.96 -1.54
C GLU A 75 19.72 -12.18 -2.49
N GLU A 76 20.53 -11.14 -2.67
CA GLU A 76 21.83 -11.26 -3.29
C GLU A 76 22.66 -12.17 -2.39
N VAL A 77 22.69 -13.46 -2.72
CA VAL A 77 23.61 -14.39 -2.08
C VAL A 77 25.00 -13.98 -2.54
N GLU A 78 25.69 -13.15 -1.75
CA GLU A 78 27.12 -12.96 -1.90
C GLU A 78 27.76 -14.34 -1.70
N GLU A 79 28.19 -14.97 -2.80
CA GLU A 79 29.06 -16.14 -2.72
C GLU A 79 30.29 -15.71 -1.93
N GLU A 80 30.42 -16.20 -0.68
CA GLU A 80 31.61 -15.97 0.14
C GLU A 80 32.83 -16.56 -0.58
N ILE A 81 33.55 -15.71 -1.32
CA ILE A 81 34.80 -16.08 -1.96
C ILE A 81 35.78 -16.45 -0.84
N GLN A 82 36.10 -17.74 -0.71
CA GLN A 82 37.05 -18.23 0.29
C GLN A 82 38.43 -17.62 0.00
N ARG A 83 38.82 -16.65 0.84
CA ARG A 83 40.11 -15.94 0.79
C ARG A 83 41.21 -16.79 1.42
N GLU A 84 41.57 -17.87 0.76
CA GLU A 84 42.70 -18.70 1.17
C GLU A 84 43.99 -18.26 0.46
N LYS A 85 45.14 -18.55 1.08
CA LYS A 85 46.45 -18.29 0.47
C LYS A 85 46.53 -19.01 -0.91
N PRO A 86 47.07 -18.36 -1.95
CA PRO A 86 47.17 -18.99 -3.26
C PRO A 86 48.06 -20.22 -3.20
N SER A 87 47.56 -21.34 -3.73
CA SER A 87 48.27 -22.61 -3.80
C SER A 87 48.15 -23.20 -5.20
N PHE A 88 49.27 -23.66 -5.74
CA PHE A 88 49.32 -24.40 -6.99
C PHE A 88 48.76 -25.81 -6.79
N ILE A 89 47.70 -26.11 -7.52
CA ILE A 89 47.10 -27.44 -7.62
C ILE A 89 47.92 -28.29 -8.59
N THR A 90 48.33 -27.72 -9.73
CA THR A 90 49.20 -28.38 -10.70
C THR A 90 50.51 -27.60 -10.83
N GLN A 91 51.63 -28.33 -10.76
CA GLN A 91 52.98 -27.78 -10.89
C GLN A 91 53.42 -27.83 -12.36
N LEU A 92 54.29 -26.90 -12.74
CA LEU A 92 54.90 -26.91 -14.06
C LEU A 92 55.76 -28.17 -14.24
N GLN A 93 55.60 -28.82 -15.38
CA GLN A 93 56.42 -29.98 -15.73
C GLN A 93 57.71 -29.54 -16.41
N SER A 94 58.84 -30.13 -16.02
CA SER A 94 60.12 -29.90 -16.68
C SER A 94 60.13 -30.56 -18.05
N VAL A 95 60.50 -29.80 -19.08
CA VAL A 95 60.66 -30.31 -20.45
C VAL A 95 62.14 -30.25 -20.82
N GLU A 96 62.72 -31.40 -21.15
CA GLU A 96 64.14 -31.53 -21.52
C GLU A 96 64.29 -31.87 -23.02
N GLY A 97 65.41 -31.47 -23.62
CA GLY A 97 65.77 -31.87 -24.99
C GLY A 97 65.04 -31.13 -26.12
N VAL A 98 64.57 -29.90 -25.88
CA VAL A 98 63.85 -29.12 -26.90
C VAL A 98 64.82 -28.43 -27.87
N PRO A 99 64.73 -28.70 -29.19
CA PRO A 99 65.61 -28.08 -30.17
C PRO A 99 65.29 -26.59 -30.39
N GLU A 100 66.30 -25.83 -30.80
CA GLU A 100 66.18 -24.38 -31.03
C GLU A 100 65.12 -24.09 -32.10
N GLY A 101 64.16 -23.22 -31.76
CA GLY A 101 63.04 -22.84 -32.64
C GLY A 101 61.71 -23.56 -32.36
N GLU A 102 61.72 -24.61 -31.53
CA GLU A 102 60.50 -25.34 -31.16
C GLU A 102 59.71 -24.67 -30.02
N LYS A 103 58.40 -24.93 -29.98
CA LYS A 103 57.49 -24.38 -28.98
C LYS A 103 57.32 -25.35 -27.80
N ILE A 104 57.36 -24.81 -26.59
CA ILE A 104 57.04 -25.56 -25.36
C ILE A 104 55.72 -25.06 -24.80
N HIS A 105 54.87 -25.98 -24.34
CA HIS A 105 53.68 -25.66 -23.58
C HIS A 105 53.91 -26.05 -22.11
N LEU A 106 53.71 -25.10 -21.20
CA LEU A 106 53.77 -25.31 -19.76
C LEU A 106 52.47 -24.78 -19.17
N GLU A 107 51.79 -25.59 -18.37
CA GLU A 107 50.52 -25.24 -17.72
C GLU A 107 50.59 -25.50 -16.22
N ALA A 108 49.97 -24.63 -15.44
CA ALA A 108 49.81 -24.75 -13.99
C ALA A 108 48.49 -24.08 -13.58
N THR A 109 47.83 -24.65 -12.57
CA THR A 109 46.54 -24.22 -12.05
C THR A 109 46.70 -23.89 -10.57
N PHE A 110 46.11 -22.79 -10.12
CA PHE A 110 46.15 -22.36 -8.72
C PHE A 110 44.73 -22.09 -8.19
N GLN A 111 44.58 -22.08 -6.86
CA GLN A 111 43.36 -21.67 -6.15
C GLN A 111 43.75 -20.67 -5.05
N PRO A 112 42.92 -19.65 -4.74
CA PRO A 112 41.63 -19.33 -5.37
C PRO A 112 41.76 -18.68 -6.76
N ALA A 113 41.02 -19.20 -7.74
CA ALA A 113 41.03 -18.69 -9.12
C ALA A 113 40.18 -17.42 -9.32
N ARG A 114 39.30 -17.12 -8.35
CA ARG A 114 38.33 -16.01 -8.38
C ARG A 114 38.61 -14.95 -7.31
N ASP A 115 39.88 -14.77 -6.94
CA ASP A 115 40.26 -13.69 -6.02
C ASP A 115 40.61 -12.41 -6.82
N PRO A 116 39.82 -11.32 -6.71
CA PRO A 116 40.02 -10.09 -7.47
C PRO A 116 41.26 -9.27 -7.04
N GLU A 117 41.91 -9.59 -5.92
CA GLU A 117 43.13 -8.92 -5.46
C GLU A 117 44.41 -9.74 -5.71
N LEU A 118 44.30 -10.90 -6.35
CA LEU A 118 45.45 -11.75 -6.65
C LEU A 118 46.42 -11.04 -7.63
N LYS A 119 47.70 -10.95 -7.23
CA LYS A 119 48.79 -10.31 -7.99
C LYS A 119 50.02 -11.20 -8.06
#